data_AF-A0A3P7QHT6-F1
#
_entry.id   AF-A0A3P7QHT6-F1
#
_cell.length_a   1.000
_cell.length_b   1.000
_cell.length_c   1.000
_cell.angle_alpha   90.00
_cell.angle_beta   90.00
_cell.angle_gamma   90.00
#
_symmetry.space_group_name_H-M   'P 1'
#
loop_
_entity.id
_entity.type
_entity.pdbx_description
1 polymer ?
#
loop_
_entity_poly.entity_id
_entity_poly.type
_entity_poly.pdbx_seq_one_letter_code
_entity_poly.pdbx_strand_id
1 'polypeptide(L)'
;MARELTEEEKRRIAANKAEALRRAEERKRREALAAVQASKVVAQNHKPPTPARMPKSNVHVEFSVLTSDRLKIRFSPYHVAVLEAIKSIPNRAYDAKDRTWSIDIREAKKCEEALKNLTAVDVTIEHVPDNVMKLLTDTEGKHVVPTDLSLIMDPALIERLFPFQKIGVTFGIEKNGRLLLADEMGLGKSIQALTLARYYK
;
A
#
# COMPACT_ATOMS: atom_id res chain seq x y z
N MET A 1 52.00 -85.65 -0.32
CA MET A 1 52.97 -85.59 0.79
C MET A 1 52.99 -84.17 1.32
N ALA A 2 52.50 -83.93 2.54
CA ALA A 2 52.55 -82.61 3.17
C ALA A 2 53.98 -82.34 3.65
N ARG A 3 54.55 -81.20 3.25
CA ARG A 3 55.89 -80.77 3.67
C ARG A 3 55.77 -80.32 5.14
N GLU A 4 56.38 -81.05 6.07
CA GLU A 4 56.40 -80.66 7.48
C GLU A 4 57.23 -79.39 7.65
N LEU A 5 56.65 -78.36 8.27
CA LEU A 5 57.35 -77.09 8.52
C LEU A 5 58.52 -77.30 9.47
N THR A 6 59.65 -76.68 9.17
CA THR A 6 60.82 -76.67 10.05
C THR A 6 60.53 -75.89 11.33
N GLU A 7 61.17 -76.25 12.44
CA GLU A 7 60.95 -75.59 13.74
C GLU A 7 61.25 -74.07 13.70
N GLU A 8 62.16 -73.65 12.82
CA GLU A 8 62.48 -72.24 12.61
C GLU A 8 61.35 -71.47 11.89
N GLU A 9 60.71 -72.09 10.89
CA GLU A 9 59.55 -71.51 10.21
C GLU A 9 58.34 -71.40 11.15
N LYS A 10 58.10 -72.40 12.01
CA LYS A 10 57.05 -72.35 13.03
C LYS A 10 57.27 -71.20 14.01
N ARG A 11 58.53 -70.95 14.44
CA ARG A 11 58.87 -69.82 15.33
C ARG A 11 58.67 -68.47 14.63
N ARG A 12 59.02 -68.33 13.36
CA ARG A 12 58.79 -67.10 12.58
C ARG A 12 57.30 -66.81 12.39
N ILE A 13 56.50 -67.84 12.10
CA ILE A 13 55.03 -67.70 11.97
C ILE A 13 54.40 -67.33 13.31
N ALA A 14 54.84 -67.96 14.42
CA ALA A 14 54.36 -67.62 15.76
C ALA A 14 54.72 -66.18 16.15
N ALA A 15 55.93 -65.71 15.85
CA ALA A 15 56.36 -64.34 16.10
C ALA A 15 55.54 -63.31 15.30
N ASN A 16 55.34 -63.55 13.99
CA ASN A 16 54.52 -62.68 13.14
C ASN A 16 53.05 -62.65 13.58
N LYS A 17 52.51 -63.80 14.01
CA LYS A 17 51.14 -63.89 14.53
C LYS A 17 50.99 -63.11 15.85
N ALA A 18 51.98 -63.17 16.73
CA ALA A 18 51.98 -62.40 17.97
C ALA A 18 52.08 -60.88 17.71
N GLU A 19 52.92 -60.46 16.76
CA GLU A 19 53.02 -59.05 16.37
C GLU A 19 51.73 -58.53 15.72
N ALA A 20 51.09 -59.34 14.86
CA ALA A 20 49.81 -59.00 14.25
C ALA A 20 48.68 -58.84 15.30
N LEU A 21 48.65 -59.70 16.32
CA LEU A 21 47.71 -59.58 17.45
C LEU A 21 47.94 -58.30 18.26
N ARG A 22 49.18 -57.96 18.59
CA ARG A 22 49.49 -56.71 19.31
C ARG A 22 49.05 -55.47 18.54
N ARG A 23 49.29 -55.43 17.23
CA ARG A 23 48.85 -54.31 16.36
C ARG A 23 47.32 -54.23 16.26
N ALA A 24 46.62 -55.36 16.26
CA ALA A 24 45.16 -55.39 16.25
C ALA A 24 44.56 -54.86 17.56
N GLU A 25 45.12 -55.25 18.72
CA GLU A 25 44.71 -54.73 20.02
C GLU A 25 44.96 -53.23 20.15
N GLU A 26 46.11 -52.74 19.66
CA GLU A 26 46.44 -51.32 19.69
C GLU A 26 45.48 -50.48 18.82
N ARG A 27 45.13 -50.97 17.61
CA ARG A 27 44.10 -50.34 16.77
C ARG A 27 42.76 -50.30 17.47
N LYS A 28 42.32 -51.43 18.04
CA LYS A 28 41.04 -51.51 18.76
C LYS A 28 40.98 -50.56 19.95
N ARG A 29 42.11 -50.39 20.66
CA ARG A 29 42.23 -49.42 21.78
C ARG A 29 42.18 -47.97 21.29
N ARG A 30 42.84 -47.66 20.16
CA ARG A 30 42.82 -46.31 19.57
C ARG A 30 41.45 -45.95 19.01
N GLU A 31 40.76 -46.88 18.37
CA GLU A 31 39.39 -46.71 17.89
C GLU A 31 38.41 -46.50 19.05
N ALA A 32 38.54 -47.27 20.14
CA ALA A 32 37.72 -47.07 21.33
C ALA A 32 37.95 -45.69 22.00
N LEU A 33 39.20 -45.25 22.08
CA LEU A 33 39.55 -43.90 22.56
C LEU A 33 38.98 -42.80 21.66
N ALA A 34 39.08 -42.94 20.34
CA ALA A 34 38.51 -42.00 19.38
C ALA A 34 36.97 -41.95 19.46
N ALA A 35 36.31 -43.09 19.65
CA ALA A 35 34.86 -43.16 19.81
C ALA A 35 34.38 -42.48 21.10
N VAL A 36 35.09 -42.65 22.22
CA VAL A 36 34.78 -41.95 23.48
C VAL A 36 34.99 -40.44 23.34
N GLN A 37 36.01 -40.02 22.58
CA GLN A 37 36.30 -38.61 22.34
C GLN A 37 35.29 -37.96 21.39
N ALA A 38 34.81 -38.70 20.38
CA ALA A 38 33.73 -38.26 19.50
C ALA A 38 32.40 -38.11 20.25
N SER A 39 32.07 -39.03 21.15
CA SER A 39 30.84 -38.96 21.97
C SER A 39 30.85 -37.82 23.01
N LYS A 40 32.01 -37.23 23.33
CA LYS A 40 32.13 -36.05 24.20
C LYS A 40 31.91 -34.73 23.46
N VAL A 41 31.83 -34.74 22.13
CA VAL A 41 31.49 -33.54 21.35
C VAL A 41 29.98 -33.35 21.42
N VAL A 42 29.54 -32.62 22.45
CA VAL A 42 28.15 -32.17 22.56
C VAL A 42 27.85 -31.29 21.36
N ALA A 43 26.99 -31.76 20.45
CA ALA A 43 26.46 -30.95 19.37
C ALA A 43 25.75 -29.74 19.98
N GLN A 44 26.34 -28.56 19.83
CA GLN A 44 25.73 -27.33 20.28
C GLN A 44 24.50 -27.06 19.40
N ASN A 45 23.29 -27.34 19.91
CA ASN A 45 22.04 -26.95 19.25
C ASN A 45 21.95 -25.42 19.18
N HIS A 46 22.35 -24.86 18.04
CA HIS A 46 22.14 -23.44 17.76
C HIS A 46 20.66 -23.24 17.45
N LYS A 47 20.00 -22.31 18.16
CA LYS A 47 18.65 -21.89 17.79
C LYS A 47 18.68 -21.41 16.32
N PRO A 48 17.68 -21.77 15.49
CA PRO A 48 17.61 -21.23 14.14
C PRO A 48 17.64 -19.69 14.23
N PRO A 49 18.36 -19.00 13.33
CA PRO A 49 18.43 -17.55 13.35
C PRO A 49 17.01 -16.98 13.23
N THR A 50 16.60 -16.17 14.20
CA THR A 50 15.33 -15.44 14.14
C THR A 50 15.32 -14.64 12.84
N PRO A 51 14.32 -14.79 11.95
CA PRO A 51 14.29 -14.03 10.71
C PRO A 51 14.29 -12.54 11.07
N ALA A 52 15.29 -11.82 10.56
CA ALA A 52 15.41 -10.39 10.75
C ALA A 52 14.14 -9.73 10.19
N ARG A 53 13.37 -9.05 11.06
CA ARG A 53 12.21 -8.27 10.64
C ARG A 53 12.75 -7.01 9.95
N MET A 54 12.90 -7.07 8.64
CA MET A 54 13.31 -5.90 7.86
C MET A 54 12.29 -4.77 8.08
N PRO A 55 12.74 -3.51 8.23
CA PRO A 55 11.83 -2.38 8.32
C PRO A 55 10.99 -2.34 7.03
N LYS A 56 9.68 -2.22 7.20
CA LYS A 56 8.77 -2.08 6.06
C LYS A 56 9.08 -0.76 5.35
N SER A 57 9.04 -0.78 4.03
CA SER A 57 9.13 0.46 3.26
C SER A 57 7.87 1.29 3.51
N ASN A 58 8.06 2.58 3.79
CA ASN A 58 6.95 3.53 3.87
C ASN A 58 6.66 4.05 2.46
N VAL A 59 5.41 3.92 2.01
CA VAL A 59 4.95 4.41 0.71
C VAL A 59 3.87 5.47 0.92
N HIS A 60 4.10 6.65 0.36
CA HIS A 60 3.11 7.71 0.31
C HIS A 60 2.23 7.53 -0.92
N VAL A 61 0.91 7.54 -0.74
CA VAL A 61 -0.10 7.46 -1.79
C VAL A 61 -0.97 8.72 -1.73
N GLU A 62 -1.02 9.46 -2.83
CA GLU A 62 -1.76 10.71 -2.95
C GLU A 62 -2.95 10.51 -3.91
N PHE A 63 -4.14 10.86 -3.44
CA PHE A 63 -5.35 10.97 -4.25
C PHE A 63 -5.60 12.43 -4.63
N SER A 64 -5.75 12.69 -5.93
CA SER A 64 -6.08 14.02 -6.47
C SER A 64 -7.26 13.93 -7.43
N VAL A 65 -8.04 15.00 -7.56
CA VAL A 65 -9.17 15.06 -8.50
C VAL A 65 -8.62 15.23 -9.92
N LEU A 66 -9.02 14.35 -10.85
CA LEU A 66 -8.67 14.45 -12.27
C LEU A 66 -9.81 15.07 -13.07
N THR A 67 -11.01 14.54 -12.86
CA THR A 67 -12.26 14.96 -13.53
C THR A 67 -13.41 14.83 -12.53
N SER A 68 -14.64 15.17 -12.94
CA SER A 68 -15.81 15.08 -12.07
C SER A 68 -16.09 13.66 -11.55
N ASP A 69 -15.67 12.63 -12.28
CA ASP A 69 -15.95 11.22 -11.99
C ASP A 69 -14.69 10.38 -11.72
N ARG A 70 -13.49 10.95 -11.89
CA ARG A 70 -12.23 10.21 -11.71
C ARG A 70 -11.24 10.89 -10.78
N LEU A 71 -10.61 10.06 -9.96
CA LEU A 71 -9.47 10.41 -9.12
C LEU A 71 -8.18 9.89 -9.74
N LYS A 72 -7.12 10.67 -9.60
CA LYS A 72 -5.75 10.33 -9.95
C LYS A 72 -5.01 9.87 -8.70
N ILE A 73 -4.21 8.81 -8.86
CA ILE A 73 -3.43 8.19 -7.81
C ILE A 73 -1.95 8.28 -8.19
N ARG A 74 -1.18 8.90 -7.31
CA ARG A 74 0.29 8.94 -7.37
C ARG A 74 0.83 8.24 -6.13
N PHE A 75 1.93 7.50 -6.27
CA PHE A 75 2.60 6.93 -5.10
C PHE A 75 4.11 6.95 -5.26
N SER A 76 4.80 7.12 -4.13
CA SER A 76 6.27 7.16 -4.05
C SER A 76 6.74 6.68 -2.68
N PRO A 77 7.82 5.87 -2.60
CA PRO A 77 8.53 5.23 -3.71
C PRO A 77 7.69 4.13 -4.39
N TYR A 78 8.12 3.70 -5.58
CA TYR A 78 7.44 2.63 -6.31
C TYR A 78 7.48 1.31 -5.50
N HIS A 79 6.31 0.71 -5.29
CA HIS A 79 6.20 -0.58 -4.63
C HIS A 79 5.16 -1.47 -5.34
N VAL A 80 5.53 -2.73 -5.60
CA VAL A 80 4.71 -3.67 -6.39
C VAL A 80 3.39 -3.98 -5.70
N ALA A 81 3.36 -4.13 -4.37
CA ALA A 81 2.13 -4.40 -3.63
C ALA A 81 1.09 -3.26 -3.76
N VAL A 82 1.54 -2.01 -3.80
CA VAL A 82 0.67 -0.83 -4.00
C VAL A 82 0.13 -0.83 -5.42
N LEU A 83 0.97 -1.14 -6.40
CA LEU A 83 0.55 -1.28 -7.79
C LEU A 83 -0.52 -2.37 -7.97
N GLU A 84 -0.32 -3.55 -7.37
CA GLU A 84 -1.28 -4.65 -7.44
C GLU A 84 -2.59 -4.32 -6.74
N ALA A 85 -2.56 -3.60 -5.61
CA ALA A 85 -3.76 -3.08 -4.96
C ALA A 85 -4.54 -2.12 -5.88
N ILE A 86 -3.87 -1.18 -6.54
CA ILE A 86 -4.51 -0.27 -7.51
C ILE A 86 -5.04 -1.05 -8.72
N LYS A 87 -4.31 -2.07 -9.19
CA LYS A 87 -4.74 -2.93 -10.29
C LYS A 87 -5.95 -3.80 -9.96
N SER A 88 -6.22 -4.07 -8.68
CA SER A 88 -7.41 -4.84 -8.29
C SER A 88 -8.72 -4.08 -8.52
N ILE A 89 -8.65 -2.75 -8.63
CA ILE A 89 -9.83 -1.88 -8.76
C ILE A 89 -10.38 -1.92 -10.20
N PRO A 90 -11.72 -2.04 -10.37
CA PRO A 90 -12.36 -1.98 -11.67
C PRO A 90 -12.32 -0.57 -12.26
N ASN A 91 -12.49 -0.46 -13.59
CA ASN A 91 -12.52 0.83 -14.32
C ASN A 91 -11.27 1.72 -14.13
N ARG A 92 -10.13 1.14 -13.77
CA ARG A 92 -8.86 1.87 -13.68
C ARG A 92 -8.31 2.21 -15.07
N ALA A 93 -7.61 3.34 -15.19
CA ALA A 93 -6.82 3.67 -16.38
C ALA A 93 -5.42 4.15 -16.00
N TYR A 94 -4.43 3.82 -16.82
CA TYR A 94 -3.05 4.28 -16.65
C TYR A 94 -2.74 5.38 -17.65
N ASP A 95 -2.18 6.48 -17.17
CA ASP A 95 -1.65 7.54 -18.01
C ASP A 95 -0.13 7.38 -18.12
N ALA A 96 0.37 7.11 -19.33
CA ALA A 96 1.80 6.94 -19.59
C ALA A 96 2.59 8.25 -19.56
N LYS A 97 1.95 9.41 -19.81
CA LYS A 97 2.62 10.72 -19.79
C LYS A 97 2.96 11.11 -18.35
N ASP A 98 1.96 11.01 -17.49
CA ASP A 98 2.09 11.38 -16.08
C ASP A 98 2.56 10.24 -15.19
N ARG A 99 2.61 9.01 -15.73
CA ARG A 99 2.92 7.75 -15.03
C ARG A 99 2.02 7.52 -13.81
N THR A 100 0.76 7.91 -13.93
CA THR A 100 -0.22 7.83 -12.83
C THR A 100 -1.36 6.91 -13.16
N TRP A 101 -1.99 6.39 -12.11
CA TRP A 101 -3.23 5.64 -12.23
C TRP A 101 -4.42 6.55 -12.00
N SER A 102 -5.55 6.20 -12.59
CA SER A 102 -6.83 6.85 -12.33
C SER A 102 -7.92 5.82 -12.10
N ILE A 103 -8.83 6.12 -11.20
CA ILE A 103 -9.97 5.28 -10.82
C ILE A 103 -11.25 6.10 -10.79
N ASP A 104 -12.40 5.44 -10.84
CA ASP A 104 -13.70 6.08 -10.62
C ASP A 104 -13.81 6.57 -9.17
N ILE A 105 -14.35 7.76 -8.96
CA ILE A 105 -14.52 8.37 -7.63
C ILE A 105 -15.34 7.51 -6.66
N ARG A 106 -16.27 6.69 -7.19
CA ARG A 106 -17.09 5.77 -6.39
C ARG A 106 -16.29 4.59 -5.85
N GLU A 107 -15.17 4.24 -6.49
CA GLU A 107 -14.28 3.16 -6.10
C GLU A 107 -13.16 3.61 -5.16
N ALA A 108 -13.07 4.91 -4.84
CA ALA A 108 -12.03 5.49 -4.00
C ALA A 108 -11.92 4.79 -2.64
N LYS A 109 -13.04 4.59 -1.94
CA LYS A 109 -13.06 3.93 -0.62
C LYS A 109 -12.52 2.50 -0.69
N LYS A 110 -12.94 1.72 -1.70
CA LYS A 110 -12.44 0.35 -1.89
C LYS A 110 -10.94 0.32 -2.15
N CYS A 111 -10.43 1.29 -2.93
CA CYS A 111 -9.00 1.42 -3.18
C CYS A 111 -8.23 1.75 -1.89
N GLU A 112 -8.72 2.69 -1.08
CA GLU A 112 -8.10 3.02 0.20
C GLU A 112 -8.08 1.85 1.18
N GLU A 113 -9.17 1.09 1.26
CA GLU A 113 -9.24 -0.12 2.08
C GLU A 113 -8.25 -1.18 1.61
N ALA A 114 -8.14 -1.40 0.30
CA ALA A 114 -7.15 -2.31 -0.28
C ALA A 114 -5.71 -1.90 0.04
N LEU A 115 -5.42 -0.59 0.05
CA LEU A 115 -4.10 -0.05 0.40
C LEU A 115 -3.80 -0.15 1.90
N LYS A 116 -4.78 0.12 2.77
CA LYS A 116 -4.64 0.01 4.24
C LYS A 116 -4.43 -1.43 4.71
N ASN A 117 -5.00 -2.40 3.99
CA ASN A 117 -4.87 -3.83 4.31
C ASN A 117 -3.54 -4.46 3.86
N LEU A 118 -2.64 -3.70 3.23
CA LEU A 118 -1.34 -4.21 2.82
C LEU A 118 -0.45 -4.49 4.05
N THR A 119 -0.02 -5.74 4.20
CA THR A 119 0.87 -6.15 5.29
C THR A 119 2.35 -5.95 4.96
N ALA A 120 2.70 -5.87 3.68
CA ALA A 120 4.07 -5.81 3.17
C ALA A 120 4.73 -4.42 3.31
N VAL A 121 3.93 -3.35 3.36
CA VAL A 121 4.38 -1.95 3.38
C VAL A 121 3.57 -1.13 4.35
N ASP A 122 4.18 -0.09 4.90
CA ASP A 122 3.46 0.91 5.68
C ASP A 122 3.00 2.00 4.72
N VAL A 123 1.69 2.20 4.59
CA VAL A 123 1.12 3.11 3.60
C VAL A 123 0.61 4.36 4.29
N THR A 124 1.08 5.52 3.83
CA THR A 124 0.54 6.83 4.23
C THR A 124 -0.34 7.32 3.09
N ILE A 125 -1.62 7.60 3.36
CA ILE A 125 -2.58 8.02 2.35
C ILE A 125 -2.92 9.50 2.56
N GLU A 126 -2.71 10.29 1.52
CA GLU A 126 -3.22 11.65 1.41
C GLU A 126 -4.53 11.62 0.62
N HIS A 127 -5.61 11.99 1.31
CA HIS A 127 -6.97 11.89 0.82
C HIS A 127 -7.43 13.19 0.16
N VAL A 128 -8.33 13.07 -0.82
CA VAL A 128 -9.13 14.21 -1.28
C VAL A 128 -10.04 14.63 -0.12
N PRO A 129 -10.14 15.94 0.20
CA PRO A 129 -11.00 16.40 1.28
C PRO A 129 -12.45 15.91 1.14
N ASP A 130 -13.05 15.46 2.25
CA ASP A 130 -14.40 14.89 2.26
C ASP A 130 -15.44 15.82 1.63
N ASN A 131 -15.27 17.12 1.79
CA ASN A 131 -16.16 18.14 1.23
C ASN A 131 -16.19 18.07 -0.31
N VAL A 132 -15.03 17.82 -0.92
CA VAL A 132 -14.88 17.69 -2.38
C VAL A 132 -15.42 16.34 -2.83
N MET A 133 -15.13 15.27 -2.10
CA MET A 133 -15.68 13.95 -2.39
C MET A 133 -17.21 13.97 -2.38
N LYS A 134 -17.81 14.56 -1.33
CA LYS A 134 -19.24 14.80 -1.25
C LYS A 134 -19.71 15.59 -2.47
N LEU A 135 -19.14 16.76 -2.74
CA LEU A 135 -19.52 17.64 -3.85
C LEU A 135 -19.52 16.96 -5.23
N LEU A 136 -18.55 16.08 -5.48
CA LEU A 136 -18.41 15.37 -6.75
C LEU A 136 -19.33 14.15 -6.85
N THR A 137 -19.65 13.51 -5.73
CA THR A 137 -20.65 12.43 -5.68
C THR A 137 -22.08 12.94 -5.61
N ASP A 138 -22.27 14.19 -5.18
CA ASP A 138 -23.58 14.80 -5.00
C ASP A 138 -24.18 15.13 -6.36
N THR A 139 -24.96 14.17 -6.83
CA THR A 139 -25.82 14.29 -8.02
C THR A 139 -27.19 14.87 -7.66
N GLU A 140 -27.40 15.26 -6.40
CA GLU A 140 -28.64 15.86 -5.89
C GLU A 140 -29.10 16.98 -6.83
N GLY A 141 -30.38 16.85 -7.20
CA GLY A 141 -30.97 17.38 -8.42
C GLY A 141 -30.96 18.91 -8.52
N LYS A 142 -31.20 19.39 -9.75
CA LYS A 142 -31.44 20.81 -10.02
C LYS A 142 -32.45 21.33 -8.98
N HIS A 143 -32.00 22.23 -8.11
CA HIS A 143 -32.94 22.97 -7.28
C HIS A 143 -33.89 23.71 -8.20
N VAL A 144 -35.18 23.43 -8.09
CA VAL A 144 -36.20 24.21 -8.79
C VAL A 144 -36.27 25.56 -8.09
N VAL A 145 -35.62 26.56 -8.69
CA VAL A 145 -35.65 27.92 -8.17
C VAL A 145 -36.92 28.60 -8.67
N PRO A 146 -37.76 29.16 -7.78
CA PRO A 146 -38.90 29.95 -8.21
C PRO A 146 -38.46 31.13 -9.08
N THR A 147 -39.29 31.50 -10.06
CA THR A 147 -39.02 32.66 -10.93
C THR A 147 -38.84 33.95 -10.12
N ASP A 148 -39.56 34.07 -9.00
CA ASP A 148 -39.40 35.17 -8.06
C ASP A 148 -38.54 34.75 -6.85
N LEU A 149 -37.33 35.30 -6.78
CA LEU A 149 -36.37 35.07 -5.70
C LEU A 149 -36.86 35.62 -4.35
N SER A 150 -37.82 36.54 -4.35
CA SER A 150 -38.40 37.14 -3.13
C SER A 150 -39.19 36.12 -2.30
N LEU A 151 -39.56 34.97 -2.89
CA LEU A 151 -40.23 33.88 -2.21
C LEU A 151 -39.30 33.07 -1.30
N ILE A 152 -37.99 33.13 -1.56
CA ILE A 152 -36.97 32.33 -0.87
C ILE A 152 -35.92 33.21 -0.16
N MET A 153 -36.01 34.53 -0.30
CA MET A 153 -35.05 35.50 0.23
C MET A 153 -35.72 36.84 0.55
N ASP A 154 -35.07 37.66 1.38
CA ASP A 154 -35.51 39.02 1.71
C ASP A 154 -35.83 39.85 0.44
N PRO A 155 -37.09 40.26 0.23
CA PRO A 155 -37.50 41.05 -0.92
C PRO A 155 -36.71 42.35 -1.09
N ALA A 156 -36.34 43.01 0.02
CA ALA A 156 -35.58 44.26 -0.03
C ALA A 156 -34.16 44.08 -0.59
N LEU A 157 -33.59 42.88 -0.46
CA LEU A 157 -32.32 42.52 -1.08
C LEU A 157 -32.50 42.24 -2.57
N ILE A 158 -33.56 41.52 -2.95
CA ILE A 158 -33.85 41.17 -4.35
C ILE A 158 -34.18 42.42 -5.18
N GLU A 159 -34.89 43.39 -4.61
CA GLU A 159 -35.20 44.68 -5.25
C GLU A 159 -33.95 45.50 -5.58
N ARG A 160 -32.85 45.33 -4.82
CA ARG A 160 -31.58 46.03 -5.05
C ARG A 160 -30.73 45.42 -6.16
N LEU A 161 -31.07 44.21 -6.64
CA LEU A 161 -30.33 43.52 -7.68
C LEU A 161 -30.81 43.95 -9.08
N PHE A 162 -29.86 44.18 -9.98
CA PHE A 162 -30.17 44.35 -11.40
C PHE A 162 -30.69 43.03 -12.02
N PRO A 163 -31.46 43.08 -13.12
CA PRO A 163 -32.00 41.87 -13.76
C PRO A 163 -30.95 40.80 -14.08
N PHE A 164 -29.77 41.19 -14.57
CA PHE A 164 -28.68 40.25 -14.86
C PHE A 164 -28.08 39.62 -13.59
N GLN A 165 -28.05 40.36 -12.48
CA GLN A 165 -27.58 39.87 -11.19
C GLN A 165 -28.52 38.82 -10.61
N LYS A 166 -29.84 39.01 -10.80
CA LYS A 166 -30.86 38.01 -10.41
C LYS A 166 -30.65 36.70 -11.15
N ILE A 167 -30.35 36.73 -12.45
CA ILE A 167 -30.03 35.53 -13.23
C ILE A 167 -28.79 34.82 -12.66
N GLY A 168 -27.73 35.56 -12.33
CA GLY A 168 -26.53 34.99 -11.71
C GLY A 168 -26.80 34.32 -10.36
N VAL A 169 -27.64 34.94 -9.53
CA VAL A 169 -28.08 34.37 -8.24
C VAL A 169 -28.94 33.13 -8.47
N THR A 170 -29.93 33.17 -9.35
CA THR A 170 -30.76 32.02 -9.71
C THR A 170 -29.90 30.84 -10.17
N PHE A 171 -28.98 31.09 -11.11
CA PHE A 171 -28.05 30.08 -11.61
C PHE A 171 -27.20 29.49 -10.48
N GLY A 172 -26.71 30.34 -9.57
CA GLY A 172 -25.99 29.89 -8.40
C GLY A 172 -26.78 28.96 -7.52
N ILE A 173 -28.04 29.29 -7.25
CA ILE A 173 -28.94 28.47 -6.42
C ILE A 173 -29.22 27.12 -7.11
N GLU A 174 -29.55 27.13 -8.40
CA GLU A 174 -29.78 25.92 -9.21
C GLU A 174 -28.57 24.96 -9.21
N LYS A 175 -27.37 25.51 -9.02
CA LYS A 175 -26.10 24.78 -9.00
C LYS A 175 -25.57 24.51 -7.59
N ASN A 176 -26.39 24.66 -6.54
CA ASN A 176 -25.98 24.44 -5.15
C ASN A 176 -24.77 25.33 -4.76
N GLY A 177 -24.77 26.58 -5.22
CA GLY A 177 -23.69 27.54 -4.98
C GLY A 177 -22.45 27.33 -5.86
N ARG A 178 -22.44 26.33 -6.75
CA ARG A 178 -21.33 26.05 -7.67
C ARG A 178 -21.39 26.98 -8.87
N LEU A 179 -20.73 28.14 -8.80
CA LEU A 179 -20.61 29.06 -9.93
C LEU A 179 -19.27 29.83 -9.92
N LEU A 180 -18.93 30.40 -11.07
CA LEU A 180 -17.84 31.36 -11.21
C LEU A 180 -18.42 32.69 -11.71
N LEU A 181 -18.33 33.74 -10.91
CA LEU A 181 -18.70 35.10 -11.32
C LEU A 181 -17.53 35.75 -12.07
N ALA A 182 -17.65 35.84 -13.39
CA ALA A 182 -16.60 36.36 -14.27
C ALA A 182 -17.01 37.62 -15.06
N ASP A 183 -17.95 38.41 -14.54
CA ASP A 183 -18.39 39.68 -15.13
C ASP A 183 -17.30 40.77 -15.06
N GLU A 184 -17.48 41.86 -15.82
CA GLU A 184 -16.63 43.06 -15.77
C GLU A 184 -16.57 43.72 -14.38
N MET A 185 -15.50 44.47 -14.13
CA MET A 185 -15.29 45.20 -12.88
C MET A 185 -16.37 46.28 -12.70
N GLY A 186 -16.85 46.49 -11.47
CA GLY A 186 -17.87 47.51 -11.16
C GLY A 186 -19.33 47.09 -11.40
N LEU A 187 -19.61 45.96 -12.03
CA LEU A 187 -21.00 45.47 -12.28
C LEU A 187 -21.71 44.86 -11.06
N GLY A 188 -21.09 44.93 -9.87
CA GLY A 188 -21.70 44.43 -8.63
C GLY A 188 -21.63 42.91 -8.42
N LYS A 189 -20.56 42.24 -8.89
CA LYS A 189 -20.32 40.82 -8.54
C LYS A 189 -20.32 40.55 -7.04
N SER A 190 -19.83 41.51 -6.24
CA SER A 190 -19.82 41.38 -4.78
C SER A 190 -21.22 41.26 -4.18
N ILE A 191 -22.20 42.04 -4.69
CA ILE A 191 -23.57 41.95 -4.18
C ILE A 191 -24.26 40.65 -4.62
N GLN A 192 -23.97 40.15 -5.81
CA GLN A 192 -24.40 38.81 -6.25
C GLN A 192 -23.84 37.72 -5.32
N ALA A 193 -22.53 37.74 -5.05
CA ALA A 193 -21.86 36.76 -4.19
C ALA A 193 -22.40 36.81 -2.75
N LEU A 194 -22.60 38.01 -2.19
CA LEU A 194 -23.19 38.17 -0.85
C LEU A 194 -24.63 37.68 -0.77
N THR A 195 -25.42 37.92 -1.82
CA THR A 195 -26.80 37.41 -1.92
C THR A 195 -26.81 35.88 -1.89
N LEU A 196 -25.96 35.23 -2.68
CA LEU A 196 -25.78 33.78 -2.67
C LEU A 196 -25.28 33.26 -1.32
N ALA A 197 -24.29 33.92 -0.72
CA ALA A 197 -23.80 33.54 0.61
C ALA A 197 -24.88 33.66 1.68
N ARG A 198 -25.78 34.65 1.56
CA ARG A 198 -26.92 34.82 2.48
C ARG A 198 -27.94 33.71 2.33
N TYR A 199 -28.15 33.18 1.12
CA TYR A 199 -29.04 32.06 0.86
C TYR A 199 -28.58 30.76 1.53
N TYR A 200 -27.27 30.45 1.46
CA TYR A 200 -26.68 29.21 1.99
C TYR A 200 -26.23 29.29 3.46
N LYS A 201 -26.57 30.37 4.16
CA LYS A 201 -26.20 30.58 5.57
C LYS A 201 -27.17 29.89 6.52
#